data_AF-A0A8S9XKR7-F1
#
_entry.id   AF-A0A8S9XKR7-F1
#
_cell.length_a   1.000
_cell.length_b   1.000
_cell.length_c   1.000
_cell.angle_alpha   90.00
_cell.angle_beta   90.00
_cell.angle_gamma   90.00
#
_symmetry.space_group_name_H-M   'P 1'
#
loop_
_entity.id
_entity.type
_entity.pdbx_description
1 polymer ?
#
loop_
_entity_poly.entity_id
_entity_poly.type
_entity_poly.pdbx_seq_one_letter_code
_entity_poly.pdbx_strand_id
1 'polypeptide(L)'
;MMGLPDAVIPQLTSGEAGFTLTESEISFMLGITSAGSFVSPLPSGYVMDLIGRRNLLIIFNLLTMISWILLAFSKTPFPIYIAKFIAGMW
;
A
#
# COMPACT_ATOMS: atom_id res chain seq x y z
N MET A 1 18.99 4.47 9.08
CA MET A 1 18.56 3.12 8.69
C MET A 1 17.05 3.17 8.58
N MET A 2 16.59 3.72 7.47
CA MET A 2 15.26 4.30 7.29
C MET A 2 14.47 3.38 6.36
N GLY A 3 13.19 3.14 6.68
CA GLY A 3 12.35 2.28 5.88
C GLY A 3 12.25 2.83 4.46
N LEU A 4 11.97 1.95 3.50
CA LEU A 4 11.65 2.30 2.11
C LEU A 4 10.81 3.59 1.90
N PRO A 5 9.87 4.00 2.79
CA PRO A 5 9.16 5.26 2.65
C PRO A 5 10.06 6.51 2.60
N ASP A 6 11.10 6.59 3.43
CA ASP A 6 11.92 7.80 3.57
C ASP A 6 12.78 8.08 2.31
N ALA A 7 13.09 7.04 1.53
CA ALA A 7 13.79 7.18 0.26
C ALA A 7 12.88 7.68 -0.88
N VAL A 8 11.57 7.44 -0.76
CA VAL A 8 10.57 7.75 -1.79
C VAL A 8 9.95 9.13 -1.57
N ILE A 9 9.86 9.61 -0.33
CA ILE A 9 9.34 10.95 0.02
C ILE A 9 10.04 12.08 -0.78
N PRO A 10 11.39 12.15 -0.86
CA PRO A 10 12.07 13.17 -1.65
C PRO A 10 11.73 13.10 -3.14
N GLN A 11 11.54 11.90 -3.69
CA GLN A 11 11.23 11.66 -5.12
C GLN A 11 9.77 12.04 -5.47
N LEU A 12 8.86 11.88 -4.50
CA LEU A 12 7.46 12.30 -4.63
C LEU A 12 7.30 13.82 -4.47
N THR A 13 8.15 14.46 -3.67
CA THR A 13 8.17 15.92 -3.51
C THR A 13 8.91 16.61 -4.66
N SER A 14 9.95 15.98 -5.24
CA SER A 14 10.69 16.51 -6.40
C SER A 14 9.93 16.39 -7.73
N GLY A 15 8.85 15.62 -7.77
CA GLY A 15 8.07 15.39 -8.99
C GLY A 15 8.72 14.42 -9.98
N GLU A 16 9.83 13.76 -9.61
CA GLU A 16 10.51 12.77 -10.45
C GLU A 16 9.61 11.55 -10.78
N ALA A 17 8.60 11.30 -9.93
CA ALA A 17 7.58 10.27 -10.15
C ALA A 17 6.49 10.66 -11.19
N GLY A 18 6.55 11.86 -11.76
CA GLY A 18 5.56 12.36 -12.74
C GLY A 18 4.37 13.09 -12.13
N PHE A 19 4.31 13.24 -10.81
CA PHE A 19 3.35 14.05 -10.07
C PHE A 19 4.01 14.50 -8.74
N THR A 20 3.54 15.62 -8.18
CA THR A 20 4.04 16.17 -6.93
C THR A 20 3.01 15.98 -5.83
N LEU A 21 3.42 15.43 -4.69
CA LEU A 21 2.60 15.33 -3.48
C LEU A 21 3.02 16.39 -2.47
N THR A 22 2.03 16.96 -1.77
CA THR A 22 2.27 17.83 -0.62
C THR A 22 2.62 17.03 0.63
N GLU A 23 3.28 17.66 1.60
CA GLU A 23 3.69 17.02 2.86
C GLU A 23 2.48 16.45 3.65
N SER A 24 1.33 17.12 3.57
CA SER A 24 0.05 16.65 4.12
C SER A 24 -0.45 15.37 3.45
N GLU A 25 -0.31 15.28 2.13
CA GLU A 25 -0.74 14.12 1.35
C GLU A 25 0.17 12.91 1.60
N ILE A 26 1.48 13.14 1.74
CA ILE A 26 2.44 12.12 2.13
C ILE A 26 2.11 11.58 3.53
N SER A 27 1.84 12.46 4.49
CA SER A 27 1.45 12.07 5.84
C SER A 27 0.15 11.25 5.84
N PHE A 28 -0.83 11.66 5.02
CA PHE A 28 -2.09 10.92 4.85
C PHE A 28 -1.87 9.54 4.21
N MET A 29 -1.01 9.44 3.19
CA MET A 29 -0.61 8.17 2.56
C MET A 29 0.01 7.21 3.59
N LEU A 30 0.92 7.70 4.43
CA LEU A 30 1.55 6.91 5.48
C LEU A 30 0.54 6.46 6.54
N GLY A 31 -0.41 7.33 6.90
CA GLY A 31 -1.52 7.02 7.79
C GLY A 31 -2.42 5.90 7.25
N ILE A 32 -2.82 5.99 5.98
CA ILE A 32 -3.61 4.94 5.30
C ILE A 32 -2.86 3.62 5.24
N THR A 33 -1.55 3.64 4.96
CA THR A 33 -0.73 2.42 4.92
C THR A 33 -0.72 1.74 6.29
N SER A 34 -0.48 2.50 7.36
CA SER A 34 -0.49 2.01 8.73
C SER A 34 -1.86 1.50 9.16
N ALA A 35 -2.93 2.18 8.75
CA ALA A 35 -4.31 1.74 8.99
C ALA A 35 -4.61 0.41 8.28
N GLY A 36 -4.14 0.24 7.05
CA GLY A 36 -4.25 -1.02 6.30
C GLY A 36 -3.61 -2.18 7.05
N SER A 37 -2.40 -1.99 7.59
CA SER A 37 -1.68 -3.00 8.39
C SER A 37 -2.33 -3.30 9.73
N PHE A 38 -3.02 -2.32 10.33
CA PHE A 38 -3.74 -2.53 11.57
C PHE A 38 -5.08 -3.25 11.34
N VAL A 39 -5.75 -2.95 10.22
CA VAL A 39 -7.06 -3.52 9.90
C VAL A 39 -6.93 -4.92 9.29
N SER A 40 -5.87 -5.22 8.55
CA SER A 40 -5.73 -6.51 7.85
C SER A 40 -5.78 -7.77 8.71
N PRO A 41 -5.26 -7.82 9.96
CA PRO A 41 -5.28 -9.04 10.76
C PRO A 41 -6.70 -9.42 11.21
N LEU A 42 -7.54 -8.42 11.50
CA LEU A 42 -8.90 -8.58 12.03
C LEU A 42 -9.79 -9.47 11.14
N PRO A 43 -9.98 -9.19 9.83
CA PRO A 43 -10.72 -10.07 8.94
C PRO A 43 -9.90 -11.28 8.51
N SER A 44 -8.55 -11.20 8.48
CA SER A 44 -7.73 -12.31 7.99
C SER A 44 -7.96 -13.60 8.78
N GLY A 45 -8.13 -13.53 10.11
CA GLY A 45 -8.41 -14.70 10.94
C GLY A 45 -9.74 -15.36 10.59
N TYR A 46 -10.80 -14.57 10.46
CA TYR A 46 -12.12 -15.09 10.10
C TYR A 46 -12.15 -15.69 8.69
N VAL A 47 -11.55 -15.00 7.72
CA VAL A 47 -11.49 -15.48 6.33
C VAL A 47 -10.57 -16.70 6.21
N MET A 48 -9.52 -16.80 7.03
CA MET A 48 -8.62 -17.96 7.07
C MET A 48 -9.36 -19.25 7.47
N ASP A 49 -10.32 -19.15 8.41
CA ASP A 49 -11.14 -20.27 8.85
C ASP A 49 -12.18 -20.70 7.79
N LEU A 50 -12.64 -19.76 6.96
CA LEU A 50 -13.62 -20.01 5.88
C LEU A 50 -13.01 -20.58 4.59
N ILE A 51 -11.89 -20.00 4.13
CA ILE A 51 -11.31 -20.28 2.80
C ILE A 51 -10.11 -21.23 2.89
N GLY A 52 -9.56 -21.40 4.10
CA GLY A 52 -8.34 -22.16 4.35
C GLY A 52 -7.07 -21.32 4.16
N ARG A 53 -6.13 -21.49 5.09
CA ARG A 53 -4.89 -20.72 5.20
C ARG A 53 -4.04 -20.63 3.93
N ARG A 54 -3.97 -21.69 3.12
CA ARG A 54 -3.16 -21.71 1.89
C ARG A 54 -3.73 -20.78 0.82
N ASN A 55 -5.04 -20.77 0.63
CA ASN A 55 -5.69 -19.96 -0.38
C ASN A 55 -5.68 -18.49 -0.01
N LEU A 56 -5.85 -18.18 1.29
CA LEU A 56 -5.74 -16.81 1.79
C LEU A 56 -4.37 -16.20 1.48
N LEU A 57 -3.28 -16.94 1.75
CA LEU A 57 -1.92 -16.48 1.46
C LEU A 57 -1.68 -16.21 -0.04
N ILE A 58 -2.23 -17.04 -0.92
CA ILE A 58 -2.12 -16.84 -2.38
C ILE A 58 -2.90 -15.58 -2.79
N ILE A 59 -4.09 -15.35 -2.25
CA ILE A 59 -4.91 -14.17 -2.55
C ILE A 59 -4.21 -12.88 -2.09
N PHE A 60 -3.68 -12.86 -0.86
CA PHE A 60 -2.93 -11.70 -0.35
C PHE A 60 -1.70 -11.42 -1.20
N ASN A 61 -0.95 -12.46 -1.59
CA ASN A 61 0.21 -12.30 -2.46
C ASN A 61 -0.16 -11.70 -3.83
N LEU A 62 -1.26 -12.18 -4.44
CA LEU A 62 -1.78 -11.61 -5.69
C LEU A 62 -2.22 -10.16 -5.52
N LEU A 63 -2.90 -9.82 -4.42
CA LEU A 63 -3.30 -8.44 -4.09
C LEU A 63 -2.09 -7.52 -3.96
N THR A 64 -1.03 -7.99 -3.31
CA THR A 64 0.24 -7.27 -3.22
C THR A 64 0.83 -7.07 -4.61
N MET A 65 0.92 -8.11 -5.45
CA MET A 65 1.42 -7.97 -6.82
C MET A 65 0.63 -6.93 -7.64
N ILE A 66 -0.70 -6.94 -7.54
CA ILE A 66 -1.55 -5.95 -8.21
C ILE A 66 -1.24 -4.54 -7.72
N SER A 67 -0.97 -4.37 -6.43
CA SER A 67 -0.65 -3.07 -5.84
C SER A 67 0.66 -2.50 -6.40
N TRP A 68 1.68 -3.34 -6.57
CA TRP A 68 2.95 -2.95 -7.20
C TRP A 68 2.77 -2.56 -8.67
N ILE A 69 1.95 -3.31 -9.42
CA ILE A 69 1.61 -2.96 -10.81
C ILE A 69 0.88 -1.62 -10.85
N LEU A 70 -0.11 -1.42 -9.98
CA LEU A 70 -0.86 -0.17 -9.91
C LEU A 70 0.05 1.03 -9.61
N LEU A 71 1.03 0.84 -8.71
CA LEU A 71 2.02 1.86 -8.38
C LEU A 71 2.91 2.20 -9.58
N ALA A 72 3.35 1.19 -10.34
CA ALA A 72 4.23 1.37 -11.51
C ALA A 72 3.57 2.16 -12.65
N PHE A 73 2.25 2.05 -12.82
CA PHE A 73 1.50 2.75 -13.86
C PHE A 73 0.80 4.04 -13.37
N SER A 74 0.88 4.35 -12.07
CA SER A 74 0.17 5.50 -11.51
C SER A 74 0.81 6.81 -11.93
N LYS A 75 0.08 7.61 -12.72
CA LYS A 75 0.45 8.99 -13.10
C LYS A 75 -0.30 10.06 -12.31
N THR A 76 -1.16 9.64 -11.38
CA THR A 76 -1.98 10.50 -10.54
C THR A 76 -1.80 10.10 -9.06
N PRO A 77 -2.06 11.00 -8.10
CA PRO A 77 -1.88 10.70 -6.68
C PRO A 77 -2.95 9.76 -6.12
N PHE A 78 -4.14 9.73 -6.71
CA PHE A 78 -5.29 8.97 -6.19
C PHE A 78 -5.11 7.43 -6.17
N PRO A 79 -4.64 6.78 -7.25
CA PRO A 79 -4.40 5.33 -7.27
C PRO A 79 -3.31 4.88 -6.29
N ILE A 80 -2.41 5.79 -5.91
CA ILE A 80 -1.31 5.50 -4.99
C ILE A 80 -1.83 5.29 -3.58
N TYR A 81 -2.81 6.09 -3.14
CA TYR A 81 -3.44 5.87 -1.83
C TYR A 81 -4.09 4.48 -1.74
N ILE A 82 -4.76 4.05 -2.81
CA ILE A 82 -5.39 2.72 -2.89
C ILE A 82 -4.32 1.63 -2.91
N ALA A 83 -3.30 1.77 -3.76
CA ALA A 83 -2.18 0.82 -3.83
C ALA A 83 -1.46 0.69 -2.48
N LYS A 84 -1.29 1.79 -1.76
CA LYS A 84 -0.64 1.84 -0.45
C LYS A 84 -1.50 1.24 0.65
N PHE A 85 -2.81 1.43 0.60
CA PHE A 85 -3.74 0.75 1.52
C PHE A 85 -3.66 -0.78 1.35
N ILE A 86 -3.71 -1.26 0.10
CA ILE A 86 -3.65 -2.70 -0.20
C ILE A 86 -2.26 -3.26 0.12
N ALA A 87 -1.19 -2.53 -0.18
CA ALA A 87 0.17 -2.92 0.19
C ALA A 87 0.37 -2.97 1.71
N GLY A 88 -0.33 -2.11 2.47
CA GLY A 88 -0.35 -2.13 3.92
C GLY A 88 -1.04 -3.36 4.50
N MET A 89 -1.92 -4.04 3.75
CA MET A 89 -2.66 -5.21 4.25
C MET A 89 -1.83 -6.50 4.34
N TRP A 90 -0.57 -6.48 3.94
CA TRP A 90 0.31 -7.67 3.95
C TRP A 90 0.76 -8.07 5.37
#